data_AF-X1TJS4-F1
#
_entry.id   AF-X1TJS4-F1
#
_cell.length_a   1.000
_cell.length_b   1.000
_cell.length_c   1.000
_cell.angle_alpha   90.00
_cell.angle_beta   90.00
_cell.angle_gamma   90.00
#
_symmetry.space_group_name_H-M   'P 1'
#
loop_
_entity.id
_entity.type
_entity.pdbx_description
1 polymer ?
#
loop_
_entity_poly.entity_id
_entity_poly.type
_entity_poly.pdbx_seq_one_letter_code
_entity_poly.pdbx_strand_id
1 'polypeptide(L)'
;RRGSSIFKICSKDFLFIIVFPSVLLLLLLIIFISGLFKEKTKGGLMTLDEFMMDRLKDHGQAHKLEEQFARMKKDPAGKIYMPLVYHGAKIAIRLRLSPNKVSYINLILSFFIF
;
A
#
# COMPACT_ATOMS: atom_id res chain seq x y z
N ARG A 1 -16.33 47.92 -1.43
CA ARG A 1 -14.87 47.64 -1.50
C ARG A 1 -14.65 46.16 -1.19
N ARG A 2 -14.54 45.31 -2.22
CA ARG A 2 -14.21 43.88 -2.09
C ARG A 2 -12.69 43.79 -1.90
N GLY A 3 -12.25 43.80 -0.64
CA GLY A 3 -10.85 43.64 -0.28
C GLY A 3 -10.58 42.18 0.08
N SER A 4 -9.78 41.53 -0.75
CA SER A 4 -9.16 40.21 -0.61
C SER A 4 -9.12 39.62 0.81
N SER A 5 -10.04 38.71 1.12
CA SER A 5 -9.97 37.83 2.29
C SER A 5 -9.16 36.54 2.02
N ILE A 6 -8.20 36.57 1.07
CA ILE A 6 -7.53 35.36 0.57
C ILE A 6 -6.16 35.12 1.25
N PHE A 7 -5.59 36.07 1.98
CA PHE A 7 -4.22 35.94 2.50
C PHE A 7 -4.09 36.27 3.99
N LYS A 8 -4.68 35.42 4.84
CA LYS A 8 -4.18 35.19 6.20
C LYS A 8 -4.02 33.69 6.42
N ILE A 9 -3.22 33.05 5.56
CA ILE A 9 -2.69 31.72 5.83
C ILE A 9 -1.54 31.95 6.82
N CYS A 10 -1.69 31.51 8.07
CA CYS A 10 -0.59 31.58 9.03
C CYS A 10 0.56 30.72 8.48
N SER A 11 1.84 31.09 8.67
CA SER A 11 2.97 30.30 8.09
C SER A 11 2.94 28.81 8.46
N LYS A 12 2.31 28.46 9.58
CA LYS A 12 2.07 27.07 10.00
C LYS A 12 1.04 26.37 9.12
N ASP A 13 -0.06 27.04 8.77
CA ASP A 13 -1.10 26.49 7.92
C ASP A 13 -0.58 26.24 6.50
N PHE A 14 0.26 27.13 5.97
CA PHE A 14 0.92 26.93 4.67
C PHE A 14 1.81 25.69 4.66
N LEU A 15 2.57 25.48 5.74
CA LEU A 15 3.46 24.32 5.88
C LEU A 15 2.67 23.00 5.87
N PHE A 16 1.59 22.90 6.65
CA PHE A 16 0.82 21.66 6.77
C PHE A 16 -0.15 21.42 5.60
N ILE A 17 -0.75 22.47 5.02
CA ILE A 17 -1.74 22.33 3.94
C ILE A 17 -1.08 22.17 2.57
N ILE A 18 0.08 22.80 2.35
CA ILE A 18 0.71 22.82 1.02
C ILE A 18 2.03 22.06 1.02
N VAL A 19 2.96 22.40 1.92
CA VAL A 19 4.32 21.84 1.86
C VAL A 19 4.33 20.35 2.23
N PHE A 20 3.68 19.97 3.34
CA PHE A 20 3.60 18.58 3.79
C PHE A 20 3.02 17.62 2.74
N PRO A 21 1.82 17.85 2.16
CA PRO A 21 1.29 16.97 1.12
C PRO A 21 2.13 16.99 -0.15
N SER A 22 2.76 18.12 -0.50
CA SER A 22 3.66 18.20 -1.66
C SER A 22 4.90 17.31 -1.49
N VAL A 23 5.50 17.30 -0.29
CA VAL A 23 6.64 16.42 0.03
C VAL A 23 6.23 14.94 -0.02
N LEU A 24 5.07 14.60 0.55
CA LEU A 24 4.53 13.24 0.48
C LEU A 24 4.28 12.79 -0.96
N LEU A 25 3.73 13.67 -1.81
CA LEU A 25 3.52 13.41 -3.23
C LEU A 25 4.86 13.16 -3.95
N LEU A 26 5.88 13.98 -3.67
CA LEU A 26 7.21 13.80 -4.25
C LEU A 26 7.84 12.46 -3.83
N LEU A 27 7.75 12.07 -2.56
CA LEU A 27 8.21 10.78 -2.08
C LEU A 27 7.48 9.61 -2.78
N LEU A 28 6.17 9.73 -2.96
CA LEU A 28 5.37 8.75 -3.69
C LEU A 28 5.88 8.59 -5.12
N LEU A 29 6.12 9.69 -5.83
CA LEU A 29 6.67 9.68 -7.20
C LEU A 29 8.04 9.00 -7.26
N ILE A 30 8.94 9.30 -6.31
CA ILE A 30 10.27 8.67 -6.23
C ILE A 30 10.16 7.15 -6.06
N ILE A 31 9.24 6.68 -5.20
CA ILE A 31 9.02 5.24 -4.99
C ILE A 31 8.56 4.55 -6.28
N PHE A 32 7.62 5.16 -7.01
CA PHE A 32 7.12 4.66 -8.29
C PHE A 32 8.23 4.60 -9.34
N ILE A 33 8.98 5.69 -9.52
CA ILE A 33 10.09 5.76 -10.48
C ILE A 33 11.16 4.71 -10.14
N SER A 34 11.50 4.55 -8.86
CA SER A 34 12.46 3.55 -8.39
C SER A 34 11.97 2.10 -8.60
N GLY A 35 10.66 1.87 -8.77
CA GLY A 35 10.12 0.57 -9.20
C GLY A 35 10.42 0.27 -10.67
N LEU A 36 10.19 1.25 -11.56
CA LEU A 36 10.33 1.09 -13.00
C LEU A 36 11.74 0.66 -13.45
N PHE A 37 12.78 1.11 -12.75
CA PHE A 37 14.18 0.82 -13.08
C PHE A 37 14.73 -0.52 -12.56
N LYS A 38 13.96 -1.29 -11.77
CA LYS A 38 14.43 -2.62 -11.31
C LYS A 38 14.24 -3.70 -12.37
N GLU A 39 15.13 -4.68 -12.43
CA GLU A 39 14.96 -5.86 -13.30
C GLU A 39 13.77 -6.72 -12.89
N LYS A 40 13.16 -7.42 -13.87
CA LYS A 40 12.01 -8.32 -13.63
C LYS A 40 12.42 -9.45 -12.69
N THR A 41 11.85 -9.48 -11.49
CA THR A 41 11.83 -10.69 -10.68
C THR A 41 11.02 -11.75 -11.43
N LYS A 42 11.67 -12.88 -11.77
CA LYS A 42 11.05 -14.09 -12.31
C LYS A 42 10.22 -14.79 -11.23
N GLY A 43 9.21 -14.12 -10.69
CA GLY A 43 8.26 -14.72 -9.77
C GLY A 43 7.18 -15.45 -10.57
N GLY A 44 7.17 -16.78 -10.54
CA GLY A 44 6.04 -17.57 -11.02
C GLY A 44 4.77 -17.10 -10.32
N LEU A 45 3.68 -16.94 -11.08
CA LEU A 45 2.39 -16.53 -10.53
C LEU A 45 1.87 -17.67 -9.66
N MET A 46 2.12 -17.59 -8.35
CA MET A 46 1.47 -18.45 -7.37
C MET A 46 -0.05 -18.35 -7.50
N THR A 47 -0.75 -19.44 -7.17
CA THR A 47 -2.21 -19.42 -7.05
C THR A 47 -2.64 -18.57 -5.85
N LEU A 48 -3.93 -18.19 -5.79
CA LEU A 48 -4.48 -17.42 -4.68
C LEU A 48 -4.23 -18.12 -3.33
N ASP A 49 -4.45 -19.43 -3.29
CA ASP A 49 -4.32 -20.23 -2.08
C ASP A 49 -2.86 -20.33 -1.62
N GLU A 50 -1.94 -20.63 -2.54
CA GLU A 50 -0.49 -20.66 -2.25
C GLU A 50 -0.01 -19.31 -1.75
N PHE A 51 -0.40 -18.22 -2.42
CA PHE A 51 -0.04 -16.87 -2.01
C PHE A 51 -0.55 -16.53 -0.61
N MET A 52 -1.79 -16.90 -0.29
CA MET A 52 -2.36 -16.59 1.02
C MET A 52 -1.73 -17.45 2.13
N MET A 53 -1.39 -18.71 1.86
CA MET A 53 -0.65 -19.55 2.79
C MET A 53 0.78 -19.03 3.01
N ASP A 54 1.49 -18.67 1.95
CA ASP A 54 2.83 -18.08 2.03
C ASP A 54 2.80 -16.76 2.83
N ARG A 55 1.82 -15.90 2.54
CA ARG A 55 1.58 -14.67 3.30
C ARG A 55 1.31 -14.93 4.79
N LEU A 56 0.48 -15.91 5.14
CA LEU A 56 0.21 -16.24 6.55
C LEU A 56 1.47 -16.72 7.25
N LYS A 57 2.33 -17.49 6.56
CA LYS A 57 3.60 -17.95 7.09
C LYS A 57 4.55 -16.79 7.38
N ASP A 58 4.68 -15.85 6.44
CA ASP A 58 5.51 -14.64 6.58
C ASP A 58 5.05 -13.71 7.71
N HIS A 59 3.76 -13.72 8.03
CA HIS A 59 3.19 -12.97 9.17
C HIS A 59 3.31 -13.70 10.52
N GLY A 60 4.11 -14.78 10.61
CA GLY A 60 4.32 -15.53 11.85
C GLY A 60 3.15 -16.42 12.27
N GLN A 61 2.14 -16.59 11.41
CA GLN A 61 0.99 -17.48 11.64
C GLN A 61 1.29 -18.94 11.25
N ALA A 62 2.56 -19.28 11.02
CA ALA A 62 2.99 -20.62 10.61
C ALA A 62 2.48 -21.74 11.55
N HIS A 63 2.38 -21.44 12.85
CA HIS A 63 1.94 -22.38 13.89
C HIS A 63 0.42 -22.70 13.86
N LYS A 64 -0.39 -21.90 13.14
CA LYS A 64 -1.86 -22.08 12.98
C LYS A 64 -2.29 -21.92 11.52
N LEU A 65 -1.38 -22.20 10.59
CA LEU A 65 -1.51 -21.85 9.17
C LEU A 65 -2.82 -22.39 8.57
N GLU A 66 -3.05 -23.70 8.72
CA GLU A 66 -4.21 -24.38 8.15
C GLU A 66 -5.51 -23.93 8.81
N GLU A 67 -5.51 -23.77 10.13
CA GLU A 67 -6.70 -23.36 10.89
C GLU A 67 -7.11 -21.92 10.52
N GLN A 68 -6.15 -21.00 10.41
CA GLN A 68 -6.43 -19.62 10.01
C GLN A 68 -6.84 -19.52 8.55
N PHE A 69 -6.18 -20.27 7.67
CA PHE A 69 -6.56 -20.30 6.26
C PHE A 69 -7.97 -20.86 6.07
N ALA A 70 -8.32 -21.93 6.77
CA ALA A 70 -9.67 -22.51 6.77
C ALA A 70 -10.72 -21.55 7.33
N ARG A 71 -10.42 -20.86 8.43
CA ARG A 71 -11.30 -19.82 9.00
C ARG A 71 -11.51 -18.67 8.00
N MET A 72 -10.44 -18.19 7.37
CA MET A 72 -10.49 -17.11 6.39
C MET A 72 -11.32 -17.49 5.15
N LYS A 73 -11.26 -18.74 4.68
CA LYS A 73 -12.11 -19.22 3.58
C LYS A 73 -13.59 -19.33 3.96
N LYS A 74 -13.90 -19.60 5.22
CA LYS A 74 -15.27 -19.70 5.72
C LYS A 74 -15.90 -18.34 5.97
N ASP A 75 -15.09 -17.37 6.42
CA ASP A 75 -15.53 -16.01 6.73
C ASP A 75 -15.90 -15.23 5.44
N PRO A 76 -17.12 -14.64 5.36
CA PRO A 76 -17.49 -13.74 4.28
C PRO A 76 -16.49 -12.60 4.02
N ALA A 77 -15.91 -12.03 5.09
CA ALA A 77 -14.90 -10.98 4.96
C ALA A 77 -13.60 -11.53 4.38
N GLY A 78 -13.18 -12.73 4.81
CA GLY A 78 -12.00 -13.41 4.29
C GLY A 78 -12.13 -13.73 2.79
N LYS A 79 -13.31 -14.16 2.33
CA LYS A 79 -13.58 -14.40 0.89
C LYS A 79 -13.41 -13.17 0.01
N ILE A 80 -13.65 -11.97 0.54
CA ILE A 80 -13.46 -10.71 -0.18
C ILE A 80 -12.01 -10.23 -0.05
N TYR A 81 -11.45 -10.32 1.17
CA TYR A 81 -10.10 -9.87 1.46
C TYR A 81 -9.02 -10.65 0.70
N MET A 82 -9.12 -11.99 0.68
CA MET A 82 -8.14 -12.86 0.01
C MET A 82 -7.88 -12.46 -1.46
N PRO A 83 -8.90 -12.40 -2.35
CA PRO A 83 -8.68 -12.04 -3.74
C PRO A 83 -8.21 -10.60 -3.88
N LEU A 84 -8.72 -9.66 -3.07
CA LEU A 84 -8.32 -8.25 -3.14
C LEU A 84 -6.83 -8.08 -2.84
N VAL A 85 -6.36 -8.76 -1.81
CA VAL A 85 -4.96 -8.75 -1.38
C VAL A 85 -4.05 -9.43 -2.39
N TYR A 86 -4.47 -10.57 -2.95
CA TYR A 86 -3.73 -11.24 -4.02
C TYR A 86 -3.61 -10.37 -5.27
N HIS A 87 -4.70 -9.73 -5.71
CA HIS A 87 -4.68 -8.83 -6.86
C HIS A 87 -3.82 -7.60 -6.59
N GLY A 88 -3.93 -7.00 -5.40
CA GLY A 88 -3.08 -5.88 -4.98
C GLY A 88 -1.60 -6.25 -5.00
N ALA A 89 -1.23 -7.41 -4.46
CA ALA A 89 0.14 -7.91 -4.50
C ALA A 89 0.61 -8.18 -5.94
N LYS A 90 -0.24 -8.76 -6.80
CA LYS A 90 0.06 -9.00 -8.21
C LYS A 90 0.30 -7.69 -8.97
N ILE A 91 -0.48 -6.65 -8.70
CA ILE A 91 -0.26 -5.30 -9.26
C ILE A 91 1.06 -4.73 -8.76
N ALA A 92 1.33 -4.78 -7.45
CA ALA A 92 2.59 -4.29 -6.88
C ALA A 92 3.83 -5.00 -7.45
N ILE A 93 3.75 -6.32 -7.64
CA ILE A 93 4.80 -7.13 -8.29
C ILE A 93 4.97 -6.71 -9.76
N ARG A 94 3.87 -6.50 -10.50
CA ARG A 94 3.93 -5.98 -11.88
C ARG A 94 4.58 -4.60 -11.96
N LEU A 95 4.29 -3.74 -10.98
CA LEU A 95 4.89 -2.41 -10.81
C LEU A 95 6.31 -2.44 -10.21
N ARG A 96 6.86 -3.64 -9.97
CA ARG A 96 8.23 -3.87 -9.47
C ARG A 96 8.50 -3.18 -8.13
N LEU A 97 7.45 -3.07 -7.31
CA LEU A 97 7.54 -2.52 -5.96
C LEU A 97 7.90 -3.65 -4.99
N SER A 98 8.91 -3.42 -4.16
CA SER A 98 9.20 -4.33 -3.04
C SER A 98 8.14 -4.21 -1.96
N PRO A 99 7.95 -5.24 -1.11
CA PRO A 99 7.01 -5.18 0.02
C PRO A 99 7.20 -3.91 0.87
N ASN A 100 8.44 -3.53 1.18
CA ASN A 100 8.73 -2.30 1.93
C ASN A 100 8.25 -1.03 1.21
N LYS A 101 8.40 -0.95 -0.11
CA LYS A 101 7.90 0.19 -0.91
C LYS A 101 6.38 0.24 -0.91
N VAL A 102 5.71 -0.91 -0.97
CA VAL A 102 4.25 -1.00 -0.85
C VAL A 102 3.80 -0.52 0.53
N SER A 103 4.51 -0.90 1.60
CA SER A 103 4.25 -0.39 2.95
C SER A 103 4.40 1.11 3.05
N TYR A 104 5.44 1.70 2.44
CA TYR A 104 5.61 3.16 2.39
C TYR A 104 4.49 3.84 1.60
N ILE A 105 4.05 3.27 0.47
CA ILE A 105 2.91 3.79 -0.29
C ILE A 105 1.66 3.78 0.59
N ASN A 106 1.36 2.67 1.27
CA ASN A 106 0.21 2.60 2.18
C ASN A 106 0.30 3.64 3.31
N LEU A 107 1.47 3.81 3.90
CA LEU A 107 1.69 4.81 4.94
C LEU A 107 1.46 6.23 4.40
N ILE A 108 2.06 6.58 3.27
CA ILE A 108 1.89 7.89 2.62
C ILE A 108 0.41 8.14 2.27
N LEU A 109 -0.27 7.15 1.67
CA LEU A 109 -1.69 7.26 1.33
C LEU A 109 -2.58 7.43 2.57
N SER A 110 -2.22 6.82 3.70
CA SER A 110 -2.97 7.01 4.96
C SER A 110 -2.96 8.48 5.41
N PHE A 111 -1.86 9.22 5.20
CA PHE A 111 -1.78 10.65 5.52
C PHE A 111 -2.62 11.55 4.60
N PHE A 112 -3.08 11.07 3.45
CA PHE A 112 -3.97 11.83 2.57
C PHE A 112 -5.47 11.60 2.88
N ILE A 113 -5.79 10.59 3.67
CA ILE A 113 -7.17 10.28 4.09
C ILE A 113 -7.56 11.08 5.36
N PHE A 114 -6.57 11.46 6.18
CA PHE A 114 -6.74 12.29 7.37
C PHE A 114 -6.41 13.76 7.09
#